data_AF-A0A7V2V8Z2-F1
#
_entry.id   AF-A0A7V2V8Z2-F1
#
_cell.length_a   1.000
_cell.length_b   1.000
_cell.length_c   1.000
_cell.angle_alpha   90.00
_cell.angle_beta   90.00
_cell.angle_gamma   90.00
#
_symmetry.space_group_name_H-M   'P 1'
#
loop_
_entity.id
_entity.type
_entity.pdbx_description
1 polymer ?
#
loop_
_entity_poly.entity_id
_entity_poly.type
_entity_poly.pdbx_seq_one_letter_code
_entity_poly.pdbx_strand_id
1 'polypeptide(L)'
;MEEAKNGYQQRVKEIYRFISEHLYLNRPDMEVKGERFNSTLLFSILTGLKGGKELIIGEPGLGKTTSAEFVCCLIYQIPLGVIWSAEVSGHPEQTEEKIVGRPDLGKRNRGEEDVVWTNFAQVPAKIVDEINRLPETKQSMILDGVDR
;
A
#
# COMPACT_ATOMS: atom_id res chain seq x y z
N MET A 1 20.32 26.88 1.75
CA MET A 1 19.39 25.91 2.37
C MET A 1 17.95 26.04 1.86
N GLU A 2 17.50 27.20 1.41
CA GLU A 2 16.12 27.42 0.92
C GLU A 2 15.90 26.90 -0.52
N GLU A 3 16.90 27.01 -1.40
CA GLU A 3 16.85 26.47 -2.77
C GLU A 3 16.72 24.94 -2.82
N ALA A 4 17.34 24.21 -1.89
CA ALA A 4 17.28 22.74 -1.85
C ALA A 4 15.89 22.21 -1.44
N LYS A 5 15.14 22.94 -0.61
CA LYS A 5 13.75 22.59 -0.23
C LYS A 5 12.82 22.65 -1.45
N ASN A 6 13.07 23.58 -2.37
CA ASN A 6 12.24 23.76 -3.56
C ASN A 6 12.41 22.59 -4.56
N GLY A 7 13.60 22.00 -4.64
CA GLY A 7 13.88 20.87 -5.54
C GLY A 7 13.11 19.60 -5.18
N TYR A 8 13.04 19.23 -3.90
CA TYR A 8 12.30 18.04 -3.47
C TYR A 8 10.80 18.19 -3.67
N GLN A 9 10.25 19.37 -3.35
CA GLN A 9 8.84 19.64 -3.57
C GLN A 9 8.48 19.53 -5.05
N GLN A 10 9.32 20.08 -5.94
CA GLN A 10 9.12 19.99 -7.38
C GLN A 10 9.14 18.52 -7.85
N ARG A 11 10.09 17.72 -7.38
CA ARG A 11 10.19 16.30 -7.71
C ARG A 11 8.96 15.50 -7.24
N VAL A 12 8.45 15.78 -6.05
CA VAL A 12 7.20 15.16 -5.56
C VAL A 12 6.01 15.58 -6.43
N LYS A 13 5.93 16.85 -6.83
CA LYS A 13 4.89 17.32 -7.77
C LYS A 13 5.00 16.66 -9.16
N GLU A 14 6.20 16.31 -9.60
CA GLU A 14 6.41 15.58 -10.86
C GLU A 14 5.95 14.12 -10.75
N ILE A 15 6.25 13.44 -9.65
CA ILE A 15 5.73 12.09 -9.38
C ILE A 15 4.20 12.11 -9.31
N TYR A 16 3.62 13.07 -8.58
CA TYR A 16 2.16 13.25 -8.52
C TYR A 16 1.56 13.43 -9.91
N ARG A 17 2.11 14.34 -10.73
CA ARG A 17 1.64 14.60 -12.10
C ARG A 17 1.72 13.34 -12.96
N PHE A 18 2.86 12.65 -12.93
CA PHE A 18 3.05 11.41 -13.66
C PHE A 18 1.96 10.38 -13.33
N ILE A 19 1.69 10.14 -12.04
CA ILE A 19 0.66 9.19 -11.62
C ILE A 19 -0.73 9.68 -12.05
N SER A 20 -1.06 10.95 -11.81
CA SER A 20 -2.40 11.49 -12.13
C SER A 20 -2.71 11.52 -13.63
N GLU A 21 -1.70 11.69 -14.47
CA GLU A 21 -1.87 11.83 -15.92
C GLU A 21 -1.82 10.48 -16.65
N HIS A 22 -1.08 9.49 -16.11
CA HIS A 22 -0.79 8.24 -16.83
C HIS A 22 -1.36 6.99 -16.16
N LEU A 23 -1.59 7.00 -14.84
CA LEU A 23 -1.87 5.78 -14.07
C LEU A 23 -3.19 5.86 -13.27
N TYR A 24 -3.57 7.04 -12.80
CA TYR A 24 -4.71 7.24 -11.90
C TYR A 24 -5.62 8.38 -12.38
N LEU A 25 -6.60 8.02 -13.23
CA LEU A 25 -7.47 8.95 -13.96
C LEU A 25 -8.71 9.39 -13.16
N ASN A 26 -8.53 9.75 -11.88
CA ASN A 26 -9.60 10.32 -11.07
C ASN A 26 -9.55 11.86 -11.07
N ARG A 27 -10.73 12.48 -10.95
CA ARG A 27 -10.83 13.94 -10.97
C ARG A 27 -10.23 14.54 -9.69
N PRO A 28 -9.60 15.72 -9.79
CA PRO A 28 -9.24 16.50 -8.61
C PRO A 28 -10.48 16.93 -7.82
N ASP A 29 -10.48 16.67 -6.53
CA ASP A 29 -11.55 16.91 -5.55
C ASP A 29 -11.13 17.89 -4.44
N MET A 30 -9.86 18.32 -4.43
CA MET A 30 -9.32 19.28 -3.46
C MET A 30 -8.60 20.44 -4.17
N GLU A 31 -8.65 21.62 -3.57
CA GLU A 31 -7.88 22.79 -4.00
C GLU A 31 -7.01 23.31 -2.85
N VAL A 32 -5.73 23.52 -3.11
CA VAL A 32 -4.77 24.07 -2.16
C VAL A 32 -4.00 25.20 -2.84
N LYS A 33 -4.18 26.43 -2.35
CA LYS A 33 -3.51 27.63 -2.89
C LYS A 33 -3.68 27.80 -4.41
N GLY A 34 -4.86 27.49 -4.95
CA GLY A 34 -5.17 27.59 -6.38
C GLY A 34 -4.70 26.42 -7.24
N GLU A 35 -3.99 25.43 -6.67
CA GLU A 35 -3.65 24.18 -7.34
C GLU A 35 -4.68 23.09 -6.98
N ARG A 36 -5.16 22.35 -7.99
CA ARG A 36 -6.13 21.26 -7.80
C ARG A 36 -5.43 19.91 -7.66
N PHE A 37 -5.83 19.15 -6.65
CA PHE A 37 -5.31 17.82 -6.37
C PHE A 37 -6.44 16.80 -6.25
N ASN A 38 -6.15 15.55 -6.60
CA ASN A 38 -6.90 14.41 -6.10
C ASN A 38 -6.37 14.11 -4.69
N SER A 39 -7.26 14.18 -3.71
CA SER A 39 -6.98 14.07 -2.29
C SER A 39 -6.34 12.72 -1.97
N THR A 40 -6.95 11.61 -2.41
CA THR A 40 -6.43 10.24 -2.24
C THR A 40 -4.99 10.13 -2.74
N LEU A 41 -4.73 10.49 -4.00
CA LEU A 41 -3.38 10.38 -4.56
C LEU A 41 -2.37 11.27 -3.83
N LEU A 42 -2.74 12.51 -3.50
CA LEU A 42 -1.85 13.43 -2.79
C LEU A 42 -1.49 12.89 -1.40
N PHE A 43 -2.49 12.49 -0.62
CA PHE A 43 -2.27 11.96 0.74
C PHE A 43 -1.56 10.61 0.72
N SER A 44 -1.82 9.73 -0.24
CA SER A 44 -1.05 8.50 -0.39
C SER A 44 0.43 8.76 -0.68
N ILE A 45 0.77 9.71 -1.56
CA ILE A 45 2.18 10.06 -1.82
C ILE A 45 2.84 10.62 -0.56
N LEU A 46 2.19 11.57 0.11
CA LEU A 46 2.73 12.18 1.33
C LEU A 46 2.90 11.15 2.45
N THR A 47 1.94 10.24 2.60
CA THR A 47 2.00 9.14 3.58
C THR A 47 3.14 8.19 3.26
N GLY A 48 3.26 7.74 2.01
CA GLY A 48 4.34 6.86 1.59
C GLY A 48 5.73 7.49 1.79
N LEU A 49 5.89 8.77 1.46
CA LEU A 49 7.15 9.50 1.70
C LEU A 49 7.47 9.67 3.20
N LYS A 50 6.45 9.73 4.05
CA LYS A 50 6.61 9.82 5.50
C LYS A 50 6.81 8.46 6.17
N GLY A 51 6.53 7.36 5.46
CA GLY A 51 6.43 6.02 6.06
C GLY A 51 5.25 5.91 7.02
N GLY A 52 4.17 6.65 6.76
CA GLY A 52 2.96 6.65 7.58
C GLY A 52 1.98 5.54 7.21
N LYS A 53 0.81 5.58 7.86
CA LYS A 53 -0.33 4.69 7.59
C LYS A 53 -1.51 5.53 7.14
N GLU A 54 -2.23 5.06 6.14
CA GLU A 54 -3.40 5.76 5.58
C GLU A 54 -4.60 4.82 5.57
N LEU A 55 -5.76 5.35 5.96
CA LEU A 55 -7.05 4.70 5.78
C LEU A 55 -7.84 5.49 4.74
N ILE A 56 -8.13 4.86 3.60
CA ILE A 56 -8.86 5.48 2.49
C ILE A 56 -10.31 5.01 2.50
N ILE A 57 -11.25 5.93 2.70
CA ILE A 57 -12.70 5.64 2.76
C ILE A 57 -13.37 6.27 1.54
N GLY A 58 -14.26 5.53 0.88
CA GLY A 58 -15.04 6.03 -0.24
C GLY A 58 -15.78 4.91 -0.98
N GLU A 59 -16.63 5.28 -1.93
CA GLU A 59 -17.43 4.33 -2.71
C GLU A 59 -16.55 3.34 -3.50
N PRO A 60 -17.06 2.12 -3.78
CA PRO A 60 -16.41 1.19 -4.70
C PRO A 60 -16.15 1.83 -6.08
N GLY A 61 -15.04 1.48 -6.72
CA GLY A 61 -14.71 1.99 -8.05
C GLY A 61 -14.02 3.36 -8.11
N LEU A 62 -13.81 4.05 -6.99
CA LEU A 62 -13.06 5.32 -6.93
C LEU A 62 -11.53 5.15 -6.99
N GLY A 63 -11.05 3.94 -7.28
CA GLY A 63 -9.62 3.63 -7.46
C GLY A 63 -8.77 3.75 -6.19
N LYS A 64 -9.36 3.55 -5.00
CA LYS A 64 -8.64 3.58 -3.70
C LYS A 64 -7.43 2.63 -3.70
N THR A 65 -7.68 1.34 -3.97
CA THR A 65 -6.65 0.30 -4.03
C THR A 65 -5.61 0.61 -5.11
N THR A 66 -6.08 0.95 -6.32
CA THR A 66 -5.23 1.33 -7.46
C THR A 66 -4.27 2.48 -7.12
N SER A 67 -4.73 3.50 -6.39
CA SER A 67 -3.86 4.60 -5.98
C SER A 67 -2.76 4.14 -5.01
N ALA A 68 -3.11 3.32 -4.01
CA ALA A 68 -2.15 2.75 -3.08
C ALA A 68 -1.13 1.84 -3.79
N GLU A 69 -1.57 1.02 -4.74
CA GLU A 69 -0.71 0.12 -5.53
C GLU A 69 0.36 0.88 -6.31
N PHE A 70 -0.04 1.89 -7.10
CA PHE A 70 0.89 2.67 -7.92
C PHE A 70 1.83 3.54 -7.07
N VAL A 71 1.31 4.16 -6.02
CA VAL A 71 2.13 4.95 -5.09
C VAL A 71 3.18 4.06 -4.42
N CYS A 72 2.79 2.88 -3.92
CA CYS A 72 3.72 1.93 -3.31
C CYS A 72 4.75 1.39 -4.32
N CYS A 73 4.31 1.03 -5.52
CA CYS A 73 5.19 0.60 -6.60
C CYS A 73 6.30 1.62 -6.88
N LEU A 74 5.94 2.90 -7.00
CA LEU A 74 6.88 3.97 -7.33
C LEU A 74 7.77 4.39 -6.16
N ILE A 75 7.21 4.50 -4.95
CA ILE A 75 7.97 4.93 -3.76
C ILE A 75 8.94 3.84 -3.31
N TYR A 76 8.51 2.58 -3.28
CA TYR A 76 9.34 1.46 -2.83
C TYR A 76 10.14 0.80 -3.97
N GLN A 77 9.93 1.23 -5.22
CA GLN A 77 10.58 0.68 -6.42
C GLN A 77 10.35 -0.84 -6.58
N ILE A 78 9.14 -1.29 -6.26
CA ILE A 78 8.74 -2.69 -6.31
C ILE A 78 7.86 -2.90 -7.54
N PRO A 79 8.11 -3.93 -8.37
CA PRO A 79 7.27 -4.20 -9.53
C PRO A 79 5.79 -4.34 -9.15
N LEU A 80 4.90 -3.77 -9.95
CA LEU A 80 3.46 -3.76 -9.67
C LEU A 80 2.88 -5.17 -9.45
N GLY A 81 3.35 -6.18 -10.20
CA GLY A 81 2.92 -7.57 -9.99
C GLY A 81 3.27 -8.13 -8.61
N VAL A 82 4.38 -7.67 -8.01
CA VAL A 82 4.75 -8.02 -6.64
C VAL A 82 3.82 -7.32 -5.65
N ILE A 83 3.50 -6.04 -5.88
CA ILE A 83 2.51 -5.30 -5.07
C ILE A 83 1.15 -6.01 -5.08
N TRP A 84 0.64 -6.39 -6.26
CA TRP A 84 -0.62 -7.14 -6.36
C TRP A 84 -0.59 -8.48 -5.62
N SER A 85 0.52 -9.22 -5.74
CA SER A 85 0.66 -10.49 -5.02
C SER A 85 0.85 -10.32 -3.50
N ALA A 86 1.18 -9.11 -3.05
CA ALA A 86 1.30 -8.76 -1.66
C ALA A 86 0.00 -8.17 -1.09
N GLU A 87 -1.01 -7.86 -1.89
CA GLU A 87 -2.27 -7.33 -1.40
C GLU A 87 -3.07 -8.38 -0.61
N VAL A 88 -3.67 -7.96 0.51
CA VAL A 88 -4.59 -8.79 1.29
C VAL A 88 -6.01 -8.26 1.10
N SER A 89 -6.90 -9.09 0.56
CA SER A 89 -8.32 -8.74 0.45
C SER A 89 -9.08 -9.01 1.75
N GLY A 90 -10.09 -8.21 2.05
CA GLY A 90 -10.89 -8.26 3.27
C GLY A 90 -11.82 -9.47 3.42
N HIS A 91 -11.60 -10.58 2.71
CA HIS A 91 -12.51 -11.72 2.77
C HIS A 91 -12.53 -12.35 4.19
N PRO A 92 -13.69 -12.61 4.82
CA PRO A 92 -13.75 -13.13 6.20
C PRO A 92 -12.94 -14.42 6.41
N GLU A 93 -12.86 -15.26 5.37
CA GLU A 93 -12.11 -16.53 5.33
C GLU A 93 -10.59 -16.37 5.08
N GLN A 94 -10.01 -15.15 5.08
CA GLN A 94 -8.55 -15.01 4.97
C GLN A 94 -7.86 -15.71 6.12
N THR A 95 -6.87 -16.57 5.86
CA THR A 95 -6.17 -17.29 6.93
C THR A 95 -4.88 -16.58 7.31
N GLU A 96 -4.37 -16.84 8.52
CA GLU A 96 -3.08 -16.29 8.95
C GLU A 96 -1.96 -16.73 8.01
N GLU A 97 -2.02 -17.94 7.47
CA GLU A 97 -1.08 -18.45 6.48
C GLU A 97 -1.06 -17.66 5.17
N LYS A 98 -2.21 -17.09 4.77
CA LYS A 98 -2.34 -16.25 3.57
C LYS A 98 -1.88 -14.82 3.81
N ILE A 99 -1.90 -14.36 5.06
CA ILE A 99 -1.48 -13.00 5.43
C ILE A 99 0.02 -12.99 5.77
N VAL A 100 0.48 -13.94 6.58
CA VAL A 100 1.82 -13.96 7.17
C VAL A 100 2.73 -14.97 6.47
N GLY A 101 2.36 -16.25 6.52
CA GLY A 101 3.20 -17.33 5.98
C GLY A 101 2.81 -18.69 6.55
N ARG A 102 3.29 -19.75 5.89
CA ARG A 102 2.98 -21.14 6.25
C ARG A 102 4.24 -21.99 6.38
N PRO A 103 4.20 -23.09 7.15
CA PRO A 103 5.31 -24.04 7.16
C PRO A 103 5.59 -24.60 5.75
N ASP A 104 6.87 -24.75 5.40
CA ASP A 104 7.28 -25.51 4.22
C ASP A 104 7.16 -27.01 4.50
N LEU A 105 6.02 -27.59 4.10
CA LEU A 105 5.75 -29.01 4.30
C LEU A 105 6.77 -29.92 3.58
N GLY A 106 7.38 -29.46 2.48
CA GLY A 106 8.38 -30.22 1.74
C GLY A 106 9.69 -30.34 2.51
N LYS A 107 10.15 -29.25 3.12
CA LYS A 107 11.31 -29.22 4.04
C LYS A 107 11.02 -29.95 5.34
N ARG A 108 9.84 -29.75 5.90
CA ARG A 108 9.42 -30.38 7.15
C ARG A 108 9.44 -31.91 7.10
N ASN A 109 9.09 -32.50 5.95
CA ASN A 109 9.19 -33.96 5.77
C ASN A 109 10.63 -34.50 5.81
N ARG A 110 11.65 -33.64 5.68
CA ARG A 110 13.08 -33.99 5.84
C ARG A 110 13.62 -33.66 7.24
N GLY A 111 12.75 -33.23 8.17
CA GLY A 111 13.15 -32.79 9.51
C GLY A 111 13.69 -31.35 9.56
N GLU A 112 13.52 -30.57 8.48
CA GLU A 112 13.91 -29.15 8.42
C GLU A 112 12.69 -28.27 8.74
N GLU A 113 12.79 -27.38 9.74
CA GLU A 113 11.75 -26.38 10.00
C GLU A 113 12.03 -25.11 9.20
N ASP A 114 11.12 -24.75 8.29
CA ASP A 114 11.21 -23.53 7.48
C ASP A 114 9.82 -22.97 7.18
N VAL A 115 9.77 -21.68 6.81
CA VAL A 115 8.53 -20.94 6.55
C VAL A 115 8.52 -20.39 5.13
N VAL A 116 7.43 -20.65 4.41
CA VAL A 116 7.08 -19.97 3.17
C VAL A 116 6.33 -18.70 3.53
N TRP A 117 7.04 -17.59 3.56
CA TRP A 117 6.48 -16.25 3.83
C TRP A 117 5.65 -15.74 2.65
N THR A 118 4.62 -14.97 2.95
CA THR A 118 3.81 -14.29 1.94
C THR A 118 4.55 -13.05 1.44
N ASN A 119 4.22 -12.59 0.23
CA ASN A 119 4.73 -11.31 -0.26
C ASN A 119 4.24 -10.15 0.64
N PHE A 120 3.01 -10.22 1.18
CA PHE A 120 2.52 -9.25 2.16
C PHE A 120 3.44 -9.13 3.37
N ALA A 121 3.98 -10.24 3.90
CA ALA A 121 4.92 -10.19 5.03
C ALA A 121 6.29 -9.61 4.62
N GLN A 122 6.73 -9.88 3.39
CA GLN A 122 8.09 -9.58 2.94
C GLN A 122 8.29 -8.18 2.36
N VAL A 123 7.27 -7.57 1.76
CA VAL A 123 7.40 -6.25 1.12
C VAL A 123 7.06 -5.12 2.09
N PRO A 124 7.67 -3.92 1.97
CA PRO A 124 7.34 -2.77 2.82
C PRO A 124 5.91 -2.25 2.61
N ALA A 125 5.34 -2.43 1.41
CA ALA A 125 3.98 -2.00 1.10
C ALA A 125 2.94 -2.94 1.70
N LYS A 126 2.20 -2.48 2.73
CA LYS A 126 1.11 -3.24 3.35
C LYS A 126 -0.23 -2.68 2.87
N ILE A 127 -0.82 -3.30 1.85
CA ILE A 127 -2.13 -2.92 1.30
C ILE A 127 -3.16 -3.96 1.74
N VAL A 128 -4.22 -3.49 2.39
CA VAL A 128 -5.36 -4.32 2.80
C VAL A 128 -6.62 -3.70 2.24
N ASP A 129 -7.25 -4.36 1.28
CA ASP A 129 -8.53 -3.91 0.72
C ASP A 129 -9.69 -4.37 1.60
N GLU A 130 -10.70 -3.51 1.78
CA GLU A 130 -11.89 -3.77 2.59
C GLU A 130 -11.58 -4.32 4.00
N ILE A 131 -10.58 -3.75 4.70
CA ILE A 131 -10.09 -4.22 6.01
C ILE A 131 -11.20 -4.45 7.05
N ASN A 132 -12.28 -3.66 6.98
CA ASN A 132 -13.43 -3.75 7.87
C ASN A 132 -14.27 -5.03 7.70
N ARG A 133 -14.01 -5.83 6.66
CA ARG A 133 -14.64 -7.15 6.44
C ARG A 133 -13.85 -8.30 7.08
N LEU A 134 -12.62 -8.06 7.53
CA LEU A 134 -11.84 -9.03 8.28
C LEU A 134 -12.35 -9.12 9.72
N PRO A 135 -12.33 -10.32 10.35
CA PRO A 135 -12.49 -10.45 11.80
C PRO A 135 -11.50 -9.59 12.59
N GLU A 136 -11.94 -9.09 13.76
CA GLU A 136 -11.14 -8.21 14.62
C GLU A 136 -9.75 -8.78 14.94
N THR A 137 -9.66 -10.08 15.20
CA THR A 137 -8.37 -10.75 15.49
C THR A 137 -7.36 -10.60 14.35
N LYS A 138 -7.81 -10.65 13.09
CA LYS A 138 -6.95 -10.49 11.91
C LYS A 138 -6.60 -9.03 11.67
N GLN A 139 -7.54 -8.11 11.92
CA GLN A 139 -7.26 -6.67 11.88
C GLN A 139 -6.17 -6.31 12.90
N SER A 140 -6.29 -6.77 14.14
CA SER A 140 -5.28 -6.56 15.19
C SER A 140 -3.93 -7.15 14.81
N MET A 141 -3.90 -8.39 14.29
CA MET A 141 -2.67 -9.02 13.83
C MET A 141 -1.96 -8.19 12.74
N ILE A 142 -2.71 -7.64 11.79
CA ILE A 142 -2.16 -6.76 10.74
C ILE A 142 -1.60 -5.47 11.36
N LEU A 143 -2.36 -4.83 12.26
CA LEU A 143 -1.96 -3.58 12.91
C LEU A 143 -0.69 -3.76 13.75
N ASP A 144 -0.60 -4.83 14.53
CA ASP A 144 0.60 -5.19 15.30
C ASP A 144 1.82 -5.39 14.39
N GLY A 145 1.61 -5.92 13.18
CA GLY A 145 2.65 -6.13 12.19
C GLY A 145 3.19 -4.84 11.56
N VAL A 146 2.40 -3.76 11.54
CA VAL A 146 2.79 -2.45 10.98
C VAL A 146 3.22 -1.43 12.03
N ASP A 147 3.04 -1.69 13.33
CA ASP A 147 3.49 -0.81 14.43
C ASP A 147 4.94 -1.06 14.88
N ARG A 148 5.59 -2.11 14.36
CA ARG A 148 6.97 -2.48 14.68
C ARG A 148 7.97 -1.91 13.68
#